data_AF-A0A1G6Q1T2-F1
#
_entry.id   AF-A0A1G6Q1T2-F1
#
_cell.length_a   1.000
_cell.length_b   1.000
_cell.length_c   1.000
_cell.angle_alpha   90.00
_cell.angle_beta   90.00
_cell.angle_gamma   90.00
#
_symmetry.space_group_name_H-M   'P 1'
#
loop_
_entity.id
_entity.type
_entity.pdbx_description
1 polymer ?
#
loop_
_entity_poly.entity_id
_entity_poly.type
_entity_poly.pdbx_seq_one_letter_code
_entity_poly.pdbx_strand_id
1 'polypeptide(L)'
;MKSKIKKPAFSYPLAALLMAALVAVFSCNKELADKKDFSNNTGGEVADAQKQKVLYVIVDGARGESIFKSPTPVLSRMIKNGMFTINSVSDENGLNATSWADMLTGVDKNKHKVISEDFANNKLTDYPMFFKRVKDNTTLRTAAFGISQSMSSKLVSNADVNSTFATDEAVKTATLTELANNDAAVVLAEFQGVDKAGAQYGYDASVPEYASAISTIDTYIGELNNAIKARANFSKENWLIVIASNKGGAYPVIPALMDNTLFSKPLLNSFIILYNPNFKSTIYNKPSSLTSLPYAGSFGRLNGDTIATVDATKSNLYNFGTTGEYTVEFKLKVQAFGTLNAPIFFKTSSPANSTTGWWIIHNGSNGTWRLGGLASAAIATPIAKAMETNRWYTIGFKIYFVGTVRYVQLYQDGDPVGSPTVITGRSVNNSEPLVAGYRSGYGNTAKQFIADIRIFNVAVPDATIKDYSCQVAIDATHPYYNNLIGYWPALDGTGTLIKDQSKSKNDFVFQKSNQWVTFEDYDSKFCIKPSPELYKVVPRGVDIPTFILGWLNINATGFNLDGKVWTPTYTNILK
;
A
#
# COMPACT_ATOMS: atom_id res chain seq x y z
N MET A 1 93.99 -23.91 -4.72
CA MET A 1 93.11 -24.70 -3.82
C MET A 1 91.71 -24.12 -3.89
N LYS A 2 90.70 -24.99 -3.94
CA LYS A 2 89.29 -24.73 -4.26
C LYS A 2 88.58 -23.86 -3.19
N SER A 3 87.68 -22.98 -3.60
CA SER A 3 86.29 -23.06 -3.11
C SER A 3 85.31 -22.41 -4.09
N LYS A 4 84.52 -23.26 -4.76
CA LYS A 4 83.32 -22.88 -5.49
C LYS A 4 82.25 -22.45 -4.48
N ILE A 5 81.61 -21.30 -4.70
CA ILE A 5 80.26 -21.05 -4.16
C ILE A 5 79.34 -20.66 -5.30
N LYS A 6 78.31 -21.49 -5.46
CA LYS A 6 77.25 -21.43 -6.47
C LYS A 6 76.31 -20.26 -6.14
N LYS A 7 75.89 -19.51 -7.17
CA LYS A 7 74.65 -18.70 -7.12
C LYS A 7 73.44 -19.64 -6.99
N PRO A 8 72.50 -19.41 -6.07
CA PRO A 8 71.19 -20.01 -6.17
C PRO A 8 70.27 -19.16 -7.05
N ALA A 9 69.40 -19.87 -7.74
CA ALA A 9 68.34 -19.41 -8.61
C ALA A 9 67.38 -18.45 -7.91
N PHE A 10 66.88 -17.46 -8.65
CA PHE A 10 65.57 -16.88 -8.37
C PHE A 10 64.76 -16.86 -9.65
N SER A 11 63.71 -17.66 -9.61
CA SER A 11 62.63 -17.83 -10.58
C SER A 11 61.83 -16.54 -10.76
N TYR A 12 61.68 -16.10 -12.01
CA TYR A 12 60.40 -15.55 -12.47
C TYR A 12 59.48 -16.76 -12.77
N PRO A 13 58.16 -16.75 -12.47
CA PRO A 13 57.25 -15.61 -12.63
C PRO A 13 56.13 -15.54 -11.55
N LEU A 14 56.17 -14.56 -10.64
CA LEU A 14 55.00 -14.20 -9.82
C LEU A 14 54.48 -12.77 -10.11
N ALA A 15 55.32 -11.92 -10.70
CA ALA A 15 54.96 -10.53 -10.99
C ALA A 15 53.99 -10.38 -12.19
N ALA A 16 54.03 -11.29 -13.15
CA ALA A 16 53.10 -11.29 -14.29
C ALA A 16 51.68 -11.77 -13.93
N LEU A 17 51.55 -12.56 -12.85
CA LEU A 17 50.24 -13.02 -12.35
C LEU A 17 49.54 -11.96 -11.47
N LEU A 18 50.30 -11.10 -10.77
CA LEU A 18 49.71 -10.03 -9.96
C LEU A 18 49.16 -8.87 -10.80
N MET A 19 49.75 -8.60 -11.97
CA MET A 19 49.25 -7.53 -12.85
C MET A 19 48.01 -7.95 -13.65
N ALA A 20 47.80 -9.25 -13.88
CA ALA A 20 46.56 -9.80 -14.43
C ALA A 20 45.41 -9.87 -13.39
N ALA A 21 45.73 -9.99 -12.10
CA ALA A 21 44.74 -10.01 -11.02
C ALA A 21 44.18 -8.62 -10.66
N LEU A 22 44.93 -7.54 -10.94
CA LEU A 22 44.49 -6.16 -10.68
C LEU A 22 43.58 -5.56 -11.77
N VAL A 23 43.51 -6.18 -12.96
CA VAL A 23 42.58 -5.77 -14.04
C VAL A 23 41.23 -6.50 -13.95
N ALA A 24 41.09 -7.49 -13.07
CA ALA A 24 39.89 -8.33 -12.95
C ALA A 24 38.83 -7.83 -11.95
N VAL A 25 39.04 -6.69 -11.26
CA VAL A 25 38.11 -6.20 -10.21
C VAL A 25 37.18 -5.07 -10.70
N PHE A 26 37.22 -4.69 -11.98
CA PHE A 26 36.27 -3.70 -12.56
C PHE A 26 35.31 -4.28 -13.61
N SER A 27 35.17 -5.60 -13.73
CA SER A 27 34.26 -6.21 -14.70
C SER A 27 33.42 -7.31 -14.07
N CYS A 28 32.29 -6.93 -13.48
CA CYS A 28 31.03 -7.70 -13.57
C CYS A 28 29.88 -6.91 -12.93
N ASN A 29 29.38 -5.90 -13.64
CA ASN A 29 28.00 -5.43 -13.50
C ASN A 29 27.27 -5.70 -14.82
N LYS A 30 27.14 -6.99 -15.18
CA LYS A 30 26.41 -7.43 -16.39
C LYS A 30 24.88 -7.34 -16.25
N GLU A 31 24.35 -7.08 -15.05
CA GLU A 31 22.89 -6.92 -14.85
C GLU A 31 22.32 -5.58 -15.38
N LEU A 32 23.17 -4.62 -15.77
CA LEU A 32 22.72 -3.34 -16.32
C LEU A 32 22.53 -3.35 -17.84
N ALA A 33 23.11 -4.33 -18.57
CA ALA A 33 23.06 -4.34 -20.02
C ALA A 33 21.65 -4.70 -20.56
N ASP A 34 20.93 -5.61 -19.91
CA ASP A 34 19.61 -6.11 -20.38
C ASP A 34 18.42 -5.24 -19.91
N LYS A 35 18.75 -4.17 -19.18
CA LYS A 35 17.97 -3.09 -18.56
C LYS A 35 17.76 -1.82 -19.40
N LYS A 36 16.61 -1.51 -20.02
CA LYS A 36 16.39 -0.09 -20.47
C LYS A 36 15.97 0.75 -19.28
N ASP A 37 16.90 1.53 -18.74
CA ASP A 37 16.64 2.41 -17.61
C ASP A 37 15.92 3.70 -18.06
N PHE A 38 14.62 3.78 -17.78
CA PHE A 38 13.80 4.96 -18.06
C PHE A 38 14.01 6.10 -17.04
N SER A 39 14.69 5.87 -15.92
CA SER A 39 14.88 6.89 -14.88
C SER A 39 15.92 7.96 -15.25
N ASN A 40 16.78 7.67 -16.23
CA ASN A 40 17.86 8.54 -16.68
C ASN A 40 17.61 9.16 -18.07
N ASN A 41 16.35 9.21 -18.53
CA ASN A 41 16.01 9.90 -19.78
C ASN A 41 16.40 11.38 -19.70
N THR A 42 17.33 11.82 -20.54
CA THR A 42 17.79 13.22 -20.58
C THR A 42 16.81 14.16 -21.31
N GLY A 43 15.78 13.61 -21.95
CA GLY A 43 14.80 14.36 -22.75
C GLY A 43 15.34 14.77 -24.13
N GLY A 44 14.44 14.94 -25.10
CA GLY A 44 14.75 15.33 -26.49
C GLY A 44 14.73 14.16 -27.49
N GLU A 45 14.83 14.48 -28.79
CA GLU A 45 15.01 13.47 -29.84
C GLU A 45 16.37 12.79 -29.65
N VAL A 46 16.38 11.64 -28.99
CA VAL A 46 17.53 10.74 -29.03
C VAL A 46 17.70 10.33 -30.49
N ALA A 47 18.93 10.40 -31.01
CA ALA A 47 19.30 9.77 -32.27
C ALA A 47 19.29 8.24 -32.10
N ASP A 48 18.12 7.70 -31.81
CA ASP A 48 17.87 6.28 -31.69
C ASP A 48 17.81 5.71 -33.10
N ALA A 49 18.43 4.55 -33.31
CA ALA A 49 18.41 3.87 -34.61
C ALA A 49 16.95 3.55 -35.04
N GLN A 50 16.02 3.50 -34.08
CA GLN A 50 14.59 3.33 -34.30
C GLN A 50 13.76 4.39 -33.56
N LYS A 51 12.75 4.93 -34.25
CA LYS A 51 11.81 5.91 -33.67
C LYS A 51 10.82 5.21 -32.73
N GLN A 52 10.76 5.65 -31.48
CA GLN A 52 9.85 5.11 -30.47
C GLN A 52 8.41 5.53 -30.78
N LYS A 53 7.50 4.55 -30.81
CA LYS A 53 6.06 4.74 -31.11
C LYS A 53 5.19 3.95 -30.16
N VAL A 54 3.92 4.36 -30.02
CA VAL A 54 2.97 3.81 -29.07
C VAL A 54 1.61 3.60 -29.71
N LEU A 55 1.07 2.39 -29.53
CA LEU A 55 -0.36 2.12 -29.64
C LEU A 55 -0.88 1.82 -28.23
N TYR A 56 -1.85 2.58 -27.75
CA TYR A 56 -2.49 2.38 -26.45
C TYR A 56 -3.96 2.02 -26.67
N VAL A 57 -4.33 0.80 -26.26
CA VAL A 57 -5.67 0.25 -26.36
C VAL A 57 -6.29 0.17 -24.97
N ILE A 58 -7.41 0.87 -24.77
CA ILE A 58 -8.25 0.77 -23.58
C ILE A 58 -9.44 -0.14 -23.93
N VAL A 59 -9.64 -1.20 -23.15
CA VAL A 59 -10.76 -2.14 -23.28
C VAL A 59 -11.63 -2.00 -22.04
N ASP A 60 -12.67 -1.18 -22.14
CA ASP A 60 -13.50 -0.88 -20.99
C ASP A 60 -14.19 -2.14 -20.45
N GLY A 61 -14.29 -2.21 -19.12
CA GLY A 61 -15.04 -3.27 -18.43
C GLY A 61 -14.43 -4.67 -18.49
N ALA A 62 -13.32 -4.85 -19.20
CA ALA A 62 -12.69 -6.15 -19.37
C ALA A 62 -11.98 -6.61 -18.07
N ARG A 63 -12.67 -7.46 -17.32
CA ARG A 63 -12.19 -8.08 -16.09
C ARG A 63 -10.95 -8.95 -16.33
N GLY A 64 -9.87 -8.68 -15.58
CA GLY A 64 -8.59 -9.36 -15.76
C GLY A 64 -8.66 -10.89 -15.62
N GLU A 65 -9.38 -11.38 -14.62
CA GLU A 65 -9.64 -12.82 -14.41
C GLU A 65 -10.35 -13.52 -15.58
N SER A 66 -10.97 -12.76 -16.50
CA SER A 66 -11.69 -13.31 -17.65
C SER A 66 -10.85 -13.38 -18.93
N ILE A 67 -9.81 -12.55 -19.06
CA ILE A 67 -9.04 -12.38 -20.31
C ILE A 67 -8.52 -13.69 -20.89
N PHE A 68 -7.84 -14.51 -20.08
CA PHE A 68 -7.28 -15.80 -20.52
C PHE A 68 -8.19 -17.00 -20.25
N LYS A 69 -9.40 -16.76 -19.72
CA LYS A 69 -10.48 -17.76 -19.67
C LYS A 69 -11.37 -17.68 -20.93
N SER A 70 -11.33 -16.55 -21.63
CA SER A 70 -11.92 -16.38 -22.96
C SER A 70 -10.92 -16.74 -24.07
N PRO A 71 -11.38 -17.06 -25.30
CA PRO A 71 -10.49 -17.34 -26.43
C PRO A 71 -9.74 -16.08 -26.91
N THR A 72 -8.50 -15.90 -26.44
CA THR A 72 -7.64 -14.75 -26.74
C THR A 72 -6.27 -15.14 -27.31
N PRO A 73 -6.21 -15.77 -28.50
CA PRO A 73 -4.96 -16.26 -29.08
C PRO A 73 -3.94 -15.15 -29.42
N VAL A 74 -4.37 -13.93 -29.74
CA VAL A 74 -3.44 -12.82 -30.01
C VAL A 74 -2.78 -12.36 -28.71
N LEU A 75 -3.57 -12.07 -27.67
CA LEU A 75 -3.05 -11.67 -26.36
C LEU A 75 -2.16 -12.75 -25.76
N SER A 76 -2.55 -14.02 -25.89
CA SER A 76 -1.75 -15.18 -25.44
C SER A 76 -0.37 -15.27 -26.10
N ARG A 77 -0.23 -14.80 -27.35
CA ARG A 77 1.09 -14.67 -28.00
C ARG A 77 1.83 -13.43 -27.52
N MET A 78 1.15 -12.30 -27.37
CA MET A 78 1.77 -11.04 -26.96
C MET A 78 2.42 -11.15 -25.57
N ILE A 79 1.79 -11.85 -24.62
CA ILE A 79 2.38 -12.00 -23.27
C ILE A 79 3.72 -12.75 -23.25
N LYS A 80 4.07 -13.51 -24.30
CA LYS A 80 5.37 -14.16 -24.43
C LYS A 80 6.51 -13.16 -24.67
N ASN A 81 6.17 -11.96 -25.15
CA ASN A 81 7.09 -10.83 -25.34
C ASN A 81 6.49 -9.57 -24.72
N GLY A 82 6.10 -9.66 -23.45
CA GLY A 82 5.46 -8.55 -22.76
C GLY A 82 5.56 -8.65 -21.25
N MET A 83 5.31 -7.51 -20.63
CA MET A 83 5.06 -7.38 -19.19
C MET A 83 3.55 -7.43 -19.00
N PHE A 84 3.04 -8.31 -18.14
CA PHE A 84 1.59 -8.40 -17.98
C PHE A 84 1.14 -8.75 -16.56
N THR A 85 -0.10 -8.37 -16.26
CA THR A 85 -0.85 -8.81 -15.08
C THR A 85 -2.33 -8.91 -15.41
N ILE A 86 -2.99 -9.92 -14.85
CA ILE A 86 -4.46 -10.00 -14.77
C ILE A 86 -5.00 -9.58 -13.40
N ASN A 87 -4.11 -9.20 -12.48
CA ASN A 87 -4.43 -8.78 -11.12
C ASN A 87 -4.26 -7.27 -10.92
N SER A 88 -4.34 -6.49 -11.99
CA SER A 88 -4.35 -5.04 -11.84
C SER A 88 -5.62 -4.60 -11.10
N VAL A 89 -5.54 -3.45 -10.46
CA VAL A 89 -6.65 -2.84 -9.72
C VAL A 89 -6.86 -1.41 -10.18
N SER A 90 -8.11 -1.07 -10.49
CA SER A 90 -8.55 0.30 -10.76
C SER A 90 -8.76 1.10 -9.47
N ASP A 91 -9.14 2.38 -9.57
CA ASP A 91 -9.53 3.17 -8.40
C ASP A 91 -10.69 2.50 -7.64
N GLU A 92 -10.63 2.58 -6.31
CA GLU A 92 -11.59 1.95 -5.40
C GLU A 92 -13.03 2.46 -5.52
N ASN A 93 -13.26 3.63 -6.15
CA ASN A 93 -14.61 4.14 -6.39
C ASN A 93 -15.34 3.42 -7.54
N GLY A 94 -14.61 2.67 -8.38
CA GLY A 94 -15.16 1.87 -9.48
C GLY A 94 -15.77 2.68 -10.63
N LEU A 95 -15.48 3.98 -10.74
CA LEU A 95 -16.00 4.87 -11.78
C LEU A 95 -15.14 4.84 -13.05
N ASN A 96 -15.80 4.91 -14.20
CA ASN A 96 -15.12 5.00 -15.50
C ASN A 96 -14.28 6.27 -15.60
N ALA A 97 -14.89 7.43 -15.28
CA ALA A 97 -14.22 8.72 -15.33
C ALA A 97 -12.94 8.78 -14.49
N THR A 98 -12.97 8.22 -13.28
CA THR A 98 -11.80 8.20 -12.39
C THR A 98 -10.72 7.27 -12.94
N SER A 99 -11.06 6.04 -13.32
CA SER A 99 -10.09 5.10 -13.89
C SER A 99 -9.44 5.60 -15.18
N TRP A 100 -10.22 6.21 -16.10
CA TRP A 100 -9.66 6.81 -17.30
C TRP A 100 -8.73 7.98 -16.96
N ALA A 101 -9.08 8.80 -15.96
CA ALA A 101 -8.22 9.90 -15.52
C ALA A 101 -6.89 9.39 -14.96
N ASP A 102 -6.90 8.36 -14.10
CA ASP A 102 -5.68 7.70 -13.62
C ASP A 102 -4.81 7.24 -14.81
N MET A 103 -5.43 6.49 -15.73
CA MET A 103 -4.80 5.87 -16.91
C MET A 103 -4.24 6.85 -17.94
N LEU A 104 -4.76 8.07 -18.00
CA LEU A 104 -4.36 9.07 -18.99
C LEU A 104 -3.50 10.18 -18.41
N THR A 105 -3.61 10.48 -17.11
CA THR A 105 -2.84 11.57 -16.45
C THR A 105 -1.59 11.06 -15.74
N GLY A 106 -1.59 9.82 -15.24
CA GLY A 106 -0.48 9.23 -14.49
C GLY A 106 -0.43 9.67 -13.04
N VAL A 107 -1.51 10.26 -12.52
CA VAL A 107 -1.72 10.59 -11.11
C VAL A 107 -3.03 9.98 -10.62
N ASP A 108 -3.17 9.74 -9.32
CA ASP A 108 -4.40 9.17 -8.73
C ASP A 108 -5.44 10.28 -8.43
N LYS A 109 -6.69 9.90 -8.12
CA LYS A 109 -7.82 10.82 -7.81
C LYS A 109 -7.53 11.88 -6.76
N ASN A 110 -6.58 11.63 -5.86
CA ASN A 110 -6.15 12.59 -4.85
C ASN A 110 -5.54 13.86 -5.48
N LYS A 111 -4.94 13.75 -6.66
CA LYS A 111 -4.35 14.85 -7.44
C LYS A 111 -5.30 15.37 -8.52
N HIS A 112 -5.74 14.53 -9.46
CA HIS A 112 -6.54 14.99 -10.59
C HIS A 112 -8.01 15.32 -10.23
N LYS A 113 -8.49 14.93 -9.04
CA LYS A 113 -9.83 15.26 -8.49
C LYS A 113 -11.04 14.85 -9.35
N VAL A 114 -10.88 13.93 -10.30
CA VAL A 114 -12.02 13.34 -11.02
C VAL A 114 -12.59 12.24 -10.13
N ILE A 115 -13.61 12.57 -9.35
CA ILE A 115 -14.24 11.69 -8.37
C ILE A 115 -15.72 11.37 -8.70
N SER A 116 -16.18 11.83 -9.86
CA SER A 116 -17.54 11.70 -10.38
C SER A 116 -17.54 11.61 -11.92
N GLU A 117 -18.56 10.98 -12.50
CA GLU A 117 -18.68 10.77 -13.96
C GLU A 117 -18.91 12.07 -14.77
N ASP A 118 -19.30 13.16 -14.10
CA ASP A 118 -19.48 14.48 -14.72
C ASP A 118 -18.19 15.32 -14.80
N PHE A 119 -17.09 14.82 -14.21
CA PHE A 119 -15.79 15.49 -14.11
C PHE A 119 -15.84 16.84 -13.37
N ALA A 120 -16.82 17.08 -12.50
CA ALA A 120 -16.93 18.33 -11.76
C ALA A 120 -15.72 18.55 -10.81
N ASN A 121 -15.27 19.80 -10.69
CA ASN A 121 -14.18 20.23 -9.80
C ASN A 121 -12.83 19.49 -9.99
N ASN A 122 -12.60 18.95 -11.19
CA ASN A 122 -11.35 18.29 -11.53
C ASN A 122 -10.15 19.27 -11.55
N LYS A 123 -8.94 18.71 -11.56
CA LYS A 123 -7.67 19.43 -11.71
C LYS A 123 -6.89 18.99 -12.95
N LEU A 124 -7.59 18.70 -14.05
CA LEU A 124 -6.97 18.22 -15.29
C LEU A 124 -6.13 19.30 -15.99
N THR A 125 -6.30 20.58 -15.65
CA THR A 125 -5.37 21.64 -16.09
C THR A 125 -4.00 21.52 -15.42
N ASP A 126 -3.96 21.19 -14.13
CA ASP A 126 -2.72 20.98 -13.36
C ASP A 126 -2.10 19.61 -13.68
N TYR A 127 -2.96 18.63 -13.94
CA TYR A 127 -2.61 17.24 -14.24
C TYR A 127 -3.23 16.82 -15.59
N PRO A 128 -2.72 17.34 -16.72
CA PRO A 128 -3.26 17.02 -18.04
C PRO A 128 -2.94 15.58 -18.43
N MET A 129 -3.68 15.05 -19.40
CA MET A 129 -3.33 13.75 -19.97
C MET A 129 -1.93 13.77 -20.61
N PHE A 130 -1.34 12.59 -20.77
CA PHE A 130 0.04 12.44 -21.23
C PHE A 130 0.32 13.00 -22.63
N PHE A 131 -0.68 13.16 -23.51
CA PHE A 131 -0.50 13.81 -24.81
C PHE A 131 0.03 15.24 -24.69
N LYS A 132 -0.41 16.01 -23.67
CA LYS A 132 0.17 17.33 -23.39
C LYS A 132 1.67 17.24 -23.17
N ARG A 133 2.13 16.25 -22.39
CA ARG A 133 3.55 16.01 -22.12
C ARG A 133 4.31 15.60 -23.37
N VAL A 134 3.71 14.77 -24.24
CA VAL A 134 4.28 14.41 -25.54
C VAL A 134 4.46 15.65 -26.41
N LYS A 135 3.45 16.52 -26.50
CA LYS A 135 3.49 17.75 -27.32
C LYS A 135 4.43 18.82 -26.79
N ASP A 136 4.61 18.90 -25.48
CA ASP A 136 5.55 19.86 -24.88
C ASP A 136 7.01 19.46 -25.10
N ASN A 137 7.30 18.19 -25.40
CA ASN A 137 8.66 17.65 -25.47
C ASN A 137 9.06 17.12 -26.84
N THR A 138 8.10 16.91 -27.74
CA THR A 138 8.32 16.28 -29.05
C THR A 138 7.37 16.86 -30.10
N THR A 139 7.66 16.63 -31.38
CA THR A 139 6.75 16.93 -32.49
C THR A 139 5.93 15.72 -32.94
N LEU A 140 5.89 14.65 -32.12
CA LEU A 140 5.23 13.40 -32.48
C LEU A 140 3.73 13.62 -32.71
N ARG A 141 3.19 12.96 -33.73
CA ARG A 141 1.76 12.96 -34.00
C ARG A 141 1.02 12.11 -32.97
N THR A 142 -0.08 12.67 -32.45
CA THR A 142 -0.95 12.08 -31.44
C THR A 142 -2.37 11.98 -31.98
N ALA A 143 -2.99 10.82 -31.83
CA ALA A 143 -4.37 10.58 -32.26
C ALA A 143 -5.13 9.78 -31.22
N ALA A 144 -6.41 10.11 -31.00
CA ALA A 144 -7.30 9.40 -30.11
C ALA A 144 -8.63 9.07 -30.81
N PHE A 145 -9.04 7.82 -30.70
CA PHE A 145 -10.29 7.30 -31.25
C PHE A 145 -11.02 6.52 -30.15
N GLY A 146 -12.32 6.74 -29.97
CA GLY A 146 -13.07 6.03 -28.94
C GLY A 146 -14.57 6.06 -29.14
N ILE A 147 -15.30 5.43 -28.23
CA ILE A 147 -16.76 5.49 -28.10
C ILE A 147 -17.17 6.54 -27.06
N SER A 148 -16.40 6.66 -25.98
CA SER A 148 -16.74 7.50 -24.83
C SER A 148 -16.66 9.00 -25.13
N GLN A 149 -17.82 9.63 -25.34
CA GLN A 149 -17.90 11.09 -25.55
C GLN A 149 -17.39 11.89 -24.34
N SER A 150 -17.63 11.41 -23.12
CA SER A 150 -17.14 12.06 -21.90
C SER A 150 -15.61 11.98 -21.80
N MET A 151 -15.00 10.81 -22.05
CA MET A 151 -13.54 10.66 -22.11
C MET A 151 -12.94 11.60 -23.17
N SER A 152 -13.46 11.56 -24.41
CA SER A 152 -12.96 12.36 -25.53
C SER A 152 -13.06 13.87 -25.27
N SER A 153 -14.18 14.36 -24.73
CA SER A 153 -14.40 15.81 -24.53
C SER A 153 -13.84 16.37 -23.23
N LYS A 154 -13.63 15.53 -22.20
CA LYS A 154 -13.18 15.98 -20.85
C LYS A 154 -11.74 15.64 -20.52
N LEU A 155 -11.20 14.53 -21.05
CA LEU A 155 -9.85 14.06 -20.74
C LEU A 155 -8.89 14.24 -21.91
N VAL A 156 -9.35 13.97 -23.14
CA VAL A 156 -8.48 14.02 -24.32
C VAL A 156 -8.14 15.47 -24.66
N SER A 157 -6.91 15.88 -24.33
CA SER A 157 -6.36 17.21 -24.62
C SER A 157 -5.06 17.07 -25.42
N ASN A 158 -4.78 18.06 -26.27
CA ASN A 158 -3.55 18.15 -27.08
C ASN A 158 -3.33 16.98 -28.05
N ALA A 159 -4.40 16.32 -28.50
CA ALA A 159 -4.35 15.41 -29.64
C ALA A 159 -4.37 16.19 -30.96
N ASP A 160 -3.67 15.71 -31.99
CA ASP A 160 -3.83 16.26 -33.36
C ASP A 160 -5.12 15.78 -34.00
N VAL A 161 -5.58 14.59 -33.61
CA VAL A 161 -6.86 14.00 -34.00
C VAL A 161 -7.55 13.46 -32.77
N ASN A 162 -8.81 13.83 -32.57
CA ASN A 162 -9.67 13.31 -31.51
C ASN A 162 -11.06 13.09 -32.09
N SER A 163 -11.50 11.82 -32.20
CA SER A 163 -12.80 11.48 -32.79
C SER A 163 -13.51 10.40 -31.99
N THR A 164 -14.83 10.53 -31.91
CA THR A 164 -15.71 9.54 -31.28
C THR A 164 -16.57 8.82 -32.32
N PHE A 165 -16.91 7.56 -32.05
CA PHE A 165 -17.67 6.69 -32.95
C PHE A 165 -18.76 5.93 -32.20
N ALA A 166 -19.73 5.39 -32.94
CA ALA A 166 -20.85 4.66 -32.36
C ALA A 166 -20.53 3.18 -32.04
N THR A 167 -19.56 2.57 -32.74
CA THR A 167 -19.24 1.14 -32.65
C THR A 167 -17.75 0.89 -32.55
N ASP A 168 -17.37 -0.19 -31.87
CA ASP A 168 -15.96 -0.61 -31.74
C ASP A 168 -15.34 -0.91 -33.11
N GLU A 169 -16.11 -1.44 -34.06
CA GLU A 169 -15.64 -1.66 -35.44
C GLU A 169 -15.25 -0.36 -36.14
N ALA A 170 -16.00 0.73 -35.90
CA ALA A 170 -15.67 2.05 -36.44
C ALA A 170 -14.41 2.63 -35.77
N VAL A 171 -14.25 2.46 -34.45
CA VAL A 171 -13.00 2.82 -33.75
C VAL A 171 -11.81 2.05 -34.32
N LYS A 172 -11.95 0.73 -34.51
CA LYS A 172 -10.91 -0.12 -35.11
C LYS A 172 -10.54 0.39 -36.51
N THR A 173 -11.53 0.68 -37.35
CA THR A 173 -11.33 1.14 -38.73
C THR A 173 -10.61 2.49 -38.78
N ALA A 174 -11.00 3.44 -37.92
CA ALA A 174 -10.32 4.73 -37.79
C ALA A 174 -8.88 4.56 -37.29
N THR A 175 -8.66 3.67 -36.32
CA THR A 175 -7.33 3.36 -35.79
C THR A 175 -6.44 2.72 -36.86
N LEU A 176 -6.95 1.77 -37.65
CA LEU A 176 -6.22 1.18 -38.79
C LEU A 176 -5.83 2.26 -39.82
N THR A 177 -6.73 3.21 -40.09
CA THR A 177 -6.48 4.32 -41.01
C THR A 177 -5.35 5.21 -40.50
N GLU A 178 -5.36 5.57 -39.22
CA GLU A 178 -4.26 6.34 -38.61
C GLU A 178 -2.96 5.52 -38.57
N LEU A 179 -3.00 4.22 -38.25
CA LEU A 179 -1.81 3.36 -38.27
C LEU A 179 -1.23 3.16 -39.68
N ALA A 180 -1.97 3.46 -40.75
CA ALA A 180 -1.43 3.51 -42.11
C ALA A 180 -0.75 4.86 -42.43
N ASN A 181 -1.00 5.91 -41.65
CA ASN A 181 -0.34 7.21 -41.80
C ASN A 181 1.12 7.13 -41.34
N ASN A 182 2.07 7.49 -42.22
CA ASN A 182 3.50 7.44 -41.91
C ASN A 182 3.89 8.27 -40.67
N ASP A 183 3.17 9.36 -40.40
CA ASP A 183 3.45 10.26 -39.28
C ASP A 183 2.89 9.77 -37.95
N ALA A 184 1.98 8.79 -37.94
CA ALA A 184 1.39 8.25 -36.71
C ALA A 184 2.47 7.76 -35.75
N ALA A 185 2.45 8.28 -34.52
CA ALA A 185 3.47 7.98 -33.52
C ALA A 185 2.90 7.57 -32.17
N VAL A 186 1.84 8.25 -31.70
CA VAL A 186 1.16 7.92 -30.44
C VAL A 186 -0.34 7.84 -30.71
N VAL A 187 -0.89 6.63 -30.72
CA VAL A 187 -2.29 6.37 -31.07
C VAL A 187 -3.00 5.76 -29.87
N LEU A 188 -4.11 6.36 -29.44
CA LEU A 188 -5.01 5.87 -28.41
C LEU A 188 -6.30 5.34 -29.06
N ALA A 189 -6.72 4.13 -28.72
CA ALA A 189 -7.99 3.53 -29.11
C ALA A 189 -8.75 3.05 -27.87
N GLU A 190 -10.00 3.46 -27.69
CA GLU A 190 -10.87 3.00 -26.61
C GLU A 190 -12.08 2.23 -27.16
N PHE A 191 -12.30 1.04 -26.61
CA PHE A 191 -13.36 0.11 -27.00
C PHE A 191 -14.29 -0.18 -25.82
N GLN A 192 -15.61 -0.27 -26.07
CA GLN A 192 -16.63 -0.47 -25.03
C GLN A 192 -17.47 -1.72 -25.19
N GLY A 193 -17.28 -2.50 -26.26
CA GLY A 193 -18.08 -3.69 -26.54
C GLY A 193 -18.05 -4.70 -25.39
N VAL A 194 -16.91 -4.83 -24.71
CA VAL A 194 -16.76 -5.73 -23.54
C VAL A 194 -17.56 -5.22 -22.34
N ASP A 195 -17.46 -3.94 -21.98
CA ASP A 195 -18.26 -3.35 -20.89
C ASP A 195 -19.75 -3.43 -21.19
N LYS A 196 -20.17 -3.14 -22.45
CA LYS A 196 -21.57 -3.24 -22.87
C LYS A 196 -22.11 -4.66 -22.76
N ALA A 197 -21.35 -5.66 -23.23
CA ALA A 197 -21.73 -7.07 -23.08
C ALA A 197 -21.78 -7.47 -21.60
N GLY A 198 -20.83 -7.01 -20.79
CA GLY A 198 -20.80 -7.29 -19.36
C GLY A 198 -21.97 -6.67 -18.61
N ALA A 199 -22.33 -5.42 -18.92
CA ALA A 199 -23.47 -4.73 -18.34
C ALA A 199 -24.81 -5.39 -18.71
N GLN A 200 -24.90 -5.95 -19.92
CA GLN A 200 -26.12 -6.58 -20.41
C GLN A 200 -26.28 -8.04 -19.95
N TYR A 201 -25.20 -8.82 -19.93
CA TYR A 201 -25.26 -10.28 -19.74
C TYR A 201 -24.45 -10.78 -18.53
N GLY A 202 -23.42 -10.06 -18.09
CA GLY A 202 -22.57 -10.39 -16.94
C GLY A 202 -21.07 -10.35 -17.24
N TYR A 203 -20.26 -9.97 -16.26
CA TYR A 203 -18.81 -9.69 -16.40
C TYR A 203 -17.89 -10.90 -16.07
N ASP A 204 -18.20 -12.08 -16.58
CA ASP A 204 -17.36 -13.27 -16.37
C ASP A 204 -17.25 -14.11 -17.63
N ALA A 205 -16.11 -14.79 -17.80
CA ALA A 205 -15.84 -15.61 -18.97
C ALA A 205 -16.78 -16.82 -19.10
N SER A 206 -17.49 -17.19 -18.02
CA SER A 206 -18.58 -18.17 -18.08
C SER A 206 -19.82 -17.67 -18.85
N VAL A 207 -19.95 -16.36 -19.07
CA VAL A 207 -21.01 -15.75 -19.89
C VAL A 207 -20.55 -15.72 -21.36
N PRO A 208 -21.20 -16.46 -22.28
CA PRO A 208 -20.75 -16.58 -23.67
C PRO A 208 -20.64 -15.25 -24.42
N GLU A 209 -21.59 -14.33 -24.22
CA GLU A 209 -21.64 -13.02 -24.88
C GLU A 209 -20.46 -12.14 -24.46
N TYR A 210 -20.13 -12.15 -23.17
CA TYR A 210 -18.99 -11.41 -22.64
C TYR A 210 -17.65 -12.02 -23.10
N ALA A 211 -17.53 -13.35 -23.08
CA ALA A 211 -16.35 -14.03 -23.61
C ALA A 211 -16.17 -13.77 -25.12
N SER A 212 -17.26 -13.74 -25.89
CA SER A 212 -17.26 -13.43 -27.32
C SER A 212 -16.85 -11.98 -27.60
N ALA A 213 -17.30 -11.02 -26.78
CA ALA A 213 -16.86 -9.63 -26.86
C ALA A 213 -15.35 -9.51 -26.62
N ILE A 214 -14.80 -10.23 -25.62
CA ILE A 214 -13.35 -10.29 -25.38
C ILE A 214 -12.61 -10.87 -26.59
N SER A 215 -13.09 -11.97 -27.18
CA SER A 215 -12.51 -12.55 -28.39
C SER A 215 -12.56 -11.64 -29.62
N THR A 216 -13.60 -10.81 -29.72
CA THR A 216 -13.72 -9.81 -30.79
C THR A 216 -12.63 -8.74 -30.65
N ILE A 217 -12.41 -8.24 -29.43
CA ILE A 217 -11.33 -7.29 -29.16
C ILE A 217 -9.93 -7.91 -29.38
N ASP A 218 -9.72 -9.17 -29.01
CA ASP A 218 -8.46 -9.90 -29.32
C ASP A 218 -8.18 -9.91 -30.83
N THR A 219 -9.22 -10.14 -31.64
CA THR A 219 -9.13 -10.10 -33.11
C THR A 219 -8.74 -8.70 -33.59
N TYR A 220 -9.38 -7.64 -33.08
CA TYR A 220 -9.07 -6.27 -33.44
C TYR A 220 -7.63 -5.90 -33.08
N ILE A 221 -7.16 -6.26 -31.89
CA ILE A 221 -5.76 -6.05 -31.48
C ILE A 221 -4.79 -6.78 -32.43
N GLY A 222 -5.16 -7.96 -32.92
CA GLY A 222 -4.41 -8.69 -33.95
C GLY A 222 -4.30 -7.91 -35.26
N GLU A 223 -5.42 -7.38 -35.75
CA GLU A 223 -5.46 -6.53 -36.96
C GLU A 223 -4.59 -5.26 -36.79
N LEU A 224 -4.69 -4.58 -35.65
CA LEU A 224 -3.89 -3.38 -35.35
C LEU A 224 -2.38 -3.69 -35.29
N ASN A 225 -1.99 -4.78 -34.65
CA ASN A 225 -0.59 -5.23 -34.61
C ASN A 225 -0.06 -5.62 -35.99
N ASN A 226 -0.90 -6.24 -36.83
CA ASN A 226 -0.54 -6.56 -38.21
C ASN A 226 -0.37 -5.29 -39.06
N ALA A 227 -1.24 -4.30 -38.88
CA ALA A 227 -1.12 -3.01 -39.56
C ALA A 227 0.20 -2.30 -39.20
N ILE A 228 0.59 -2.30 -37.93
CA ILE A 228 1.89 -1.78 -37.48
C ILE A 228 3.05 -2.47 -38.22
N LYS A 229 3.05 -3.80 -38.28
CA LYS A 229 4.10 -4.60 -38.94
C LYS A 229 4.16 -4.39 -40.46
N ALA A 230 3.04 -4.03 -41.08
CA ALA A 230 2.92 -3.81 -42.52
C ALA A 230 3.41 -2.41 -42.95
N ARG A 231 3.72 -1.50 -42.01
CA ARG A 231 4.18 -0.15 -42.33
C ARG A 231 5.52 -0.18 -43.07
N ALA A 232 5.64 0.65 -44.11
CA ALA A 232 6.85 0.70 -44.95
C ALA A 232 8.14 1.01 -44.16
N ASN A 233 8.03 1.80 -43.08
CA ASN A 233 9.15 2.18 -42.21
C ASN A 233 9.24 1.33 -40.93
N PHE A 234 8.53 0.20 -40.81
CA PHE A 234 8.50 -0.59 -39.58
C PHE A 234 9.89 -0.98 -39.07
N SER A 235 10.87 -1.24 -39.94
CA SER A 235 12.25 -1.55 -39.54
C SER A 235 12.97 -0.41 -38.81
N LYS A 236 12.51 0.83 -38.98
CA LYS A 236 13.01 2.04 -38.31
C LYS A 236 12.10 2.51 -37.18
N GLU A 237 11.10 1.71 -36.81
CA GLU A 237 10.12 2.04 -35.78
C GLU A 237 10.20 1.00 -34.66
N ASN A 238 10.06 1.46 -33.42
CA ASN A 238 10.02 0.59 -32.25
C ASN A 238 8.71 0.86 -31.49
N TRP A 239 7.73 -0.03 -31.71
CA TRP A 239 6.38 0.13 -31.18
C TRP A 239 6.24 -0.53 -29.81
N LEU A 240 5.71 0.24 -28.86
CA LEU A 240 5.09 -0.28 -27.64
C LEU A 240 3.58 -0.41 -27.89
N ILE A 241 3.03 -1.59 -27.64
CA ILE A 241 1.58 -1.78 -27.62
C ILE A 241 1.15 -1.96 -26.18
N VAL A 242 0.39 -0.99 -25.65
CA VAL A 242 -0.22 -1.05 -24.31
C VAL A 242 -1.67 -1.49 -24.49
N ILE A 243 -2.09 -2.52 -23.76
CA ILE A 243 -3.49 -2.98 -23.74
C ILE A 243 -3.89 -3.07 -22.28
N ALA A 244 -4.92 -2.33 -21.88
CA ALA A 244 -5.37 -2.28 -20.50
C ALA A 244 -6.87 -2.11 -20.41
N SER A 245 -7.47 -2.56 -19.31
CA SER A 245 -8.84 -2.21 -18.96
C SER A 245 -8.89 -1.12 -17.89
N ASN A 246 -9.88 -0.24 -18.00
CA ASN A 246 -10.10 0.82 -17.03
C ASN A 246 -10.60 0.28 -15.68
N LYS A 247 -11.39 -0.78 -15.72
CA LYS A 247 -11.91 -1.52 -14.57
C LYS A 247 -12.33 -2.92 -15.03
N GLY A 248 -12.76 -3.74 -14.09
CA GLY A 248 -13.51 -4.95 -14.41
C GLY A 248 -15.01 -4.63 -14.49
N GLY A 249 -15.82 -5.49 -13.88
CA GLY A 249 -17.24 -5.24 -13.75
C GLY A 249 -17.88 -6.06 -12.65
N ALA A 250 -19.17 -5.81 -12.43
CA ALA A 250 -19.89 -6.44 -11.34
C ALA A 250 -19.96 -7.96 -11.55
N TYR A 251 -19.46 -8.70 -10.57
CA TYR A 251 -19.55 -10.15 -10.50
C TYR A 251 -19.61 -10.57 -9.03
N PRO A 252 -20.34 -11.65 -8.67
CA PRO A 252 -20.42 -12.10 -7.29
C PRO A 252 -19.04 -12.35 -6.68
N VAL A 253 -18.83 -11.79 -5.49
CA VAL A 253 -17.62 -12.06 -4.72
C VAL A 253 -17.73 -13.47 -4.14
N ILE A 254 -16.78 -14.34 -4.50
CA ILE A 254 -16.74 -15.71 -3.97
C ILE A 254 -16.16 -15.62 -2.54
N PRO A 255 -16.92 -15.97 -1.47
CA PRO A 255 -16.47 -15.77 -0.09
C PRO A 255 -15.13 -16.42 0.24
N ALA A 256 -14.87 -17.60 -0.34
CA ALA A 256 -13.60 -18.32 -0.16
C ALA A 256 -12.38 -17.62 -0.80
N LEU A 257 -12.61 -16.67 -1.72
CA LEU A 257 -11.58 -15.88 -2.40
C LEU A 257 -11.52 -14.43 -1.88
N MET A 258 -12.32 -14.08 -0.86
CA MET A 258 -12.25 -12.77 -0.24
C MET A 258 -10.99 -12.64 0.60
N ASP A 259 -10.18 -11.66 0.25
CA ASP A 259 -8.95 -11.31 0.98
C ASP A 259 -9.05 -9.93 1.65
N ASN A 260 -10.24 -9.32 1.65
CA ASN A 260 -10.51 -7.97 2.16
C ASN A 260 -9.65 -6.86 1.52
N THR A 261 -9.02 -7.14 0.38
CA THR A 261 -8.24 -6.18 -0.40
C THR A 261 -8.98 -5.77 -1.68
N LEU A 262 -8.47 -4.75 -2.40
CA LEU A 262 -9.02 -4.39 -3.71
C LEU A 262 -8.87 -5.54 -4.73
N PHE A 263 -7.90 -6.45 -4.55
CA PHE A 263 -7.69 -7.59 -5.44
C PHE A 263 -8.85 -8.60 -5.44
N SER A 264 -9.66 -8.66 -4.38
CA SER A 264 -10.82 -9.55 -4.31
C SER A 264 -12.13 -8.89 -4.77
N LYS A 265 -12.10 -7.64 -5.25
CA LYS A 265 -13.28 -6.92 -5.77
C LYS A 265 -13.37 -7.05 -7.30
N PRO A 266 -14.31 -7.84 -7.86
CA PRO A 266 -14.39 -8.06 -9.30
C PRO A 266 -14.61 -6.79 -10.13
N LEU A 267 -15.34 -5.82 -9.58
CA LEU A 267 -15.54 -4.50 -10.21
C LEU A 267 -14.21 -3.79 -10.51
N LEU A 268 -13.22 -3.98 -9.64
CA LEU A 268 -11.94 -3.27 -9.71
C LEU A 268 -10.85 -4.08 -10.42
N ASN A 269 -11.11 -5.36 -10.70
CA ASN A 269 -10.11 -6.26 -11.28
C ASN A 269 -9.91 -5.96 -12.78
N SER A 270 -8.88 -5.18 -13.08
CA SER A 270 -8.45 -4.86 -14.43
C SER A 270 -7.24 -5.71 -14.85
N PHE A 271 -6.78 -5.53 -16.10
CA PHE A 271 -5.55 -6.14 -16.60
C PHE A 271 -4.69 -5.10 -17.33
N ILE A 272 -3.40 -5.41 -17.45
CA ILE A 272 -2.44 -4.62 -18.24
C ILE A 272 -1.51 -5.58 -18.98
N ILE A 273 -1.28 -5.30 -20.26
CA ILE A 273 -0.26 -5.91 -21.11
C ILE A 273 0.56 -4.77 -21.74
N LEU A 274 1.87 -4.77 -21.50
CA LEU A 274 2.84 -3.92 -22.16
C LEU A 274 3.66 -4.81 -23.11
N TYR A 275 3.41 -4.71 -24.40
CA TYR A 275 4.00 -5.58 -25.41
C TYR A 275 5.03 -4.85 -26.28
N ASN A 276 6.16 -5.52 -26.49
CA ASN A 276 7.11 -5.21 -27.55
C ASN A 276 7.81 -6.54 -27.95
N PRO A 277 8.01 -6.84 -29.25
CA PRO A 277 8.61 -8.10 -29.67
C PRO A 277 9.99 -8.41 -29.08
N ASN A 278 10.72 -7.38 -28.63
CA ASN A 278 12.04 -7.52 -28.01
C ASN A 278 11.98 -7.69 -26.48
N PHE A 279 10.81 -7.63 -25.86
CA PHE A 279 10.67 -7.88 -24.42
C PHE A 279 10.75 -9.38 -24.11
N LYS A 280 11.31 -9.69 -22.95
CA LYS A 280 11.20 -10.98 -22.29
C LYS A 280 9.90 -11.00 -21.48
N SER A 281 9.19 -12.13 -21.53
CA SER A 281 7.96 -12.32 -20.76
C SER A 281 8.18 -12.07 -19.28
N THR A 282 7.36 -11.21 -18.69
CA THR A 282 7.35 -10.92 -17.25
C THR A 282 5.91 -10.91 -16.75
N ILE A 283 5.62 -11.74 -15.75
CA ILE A 283 4.29 -11.88 -15.14
C ILE A 283 4.30 -11.22 -13.76
N TYR A 284 3.38 -10.30 -13.52
CA TYR A 284 3.16 -9.70 -12.21
C TYR A 284 1.88 -10.26 -11.60
N ASN A 285 2.02 -10.99 -10.51
CA ASN A 285 0.91 -11.55 -9.75
C ASN A 285 0.68 -10.71 -8.50
N LYS A 286 -0.57 -10.67 -8.03
CA LYS A 286 -0.85 -10.16 -6.68
C LYS A 286 -0.09 -10.99 -5.62
N PRO A 287 0.23 -10.41 -4.45
CA PRO A 287 0.88 -11.15 -3.36
C PRO A 287 0.09 -12.40 -2.95
N SER A 288 0.78 -13.43 -2.46
CA SER A 288 0.16 -14.72 -2.08
C SER A 288 -0.51 -14.71 -0.70
N SER A 289 -0.09 -13.84 0.23
CA SER A 289 -0.65 -13.73 1.58
C SER A 289 -1.45 -12.43 1.73
N LEU A 290 -2.70 -12.46 1.28
CA LEU A 290 -3.61 -11.31 1.32
C LEU A 290 -4.72 -11.45 2.38
N THR A 291 -5.05 -12.69 2.77
CA THR A 291 -6.07 -13.02 3.78
C THR A 291 -5.62 -12.81 5.22
N SER A 292 -4.32 -12.60 5.43
CA SER A 292 -3.70 -12.34 6.73
C SER A 292 -2.62 -11.29 6.54
N LEU A 293 -3.00 -10.03 6.39
CA LEU A 293 -2.00 -8.97 6.40
C LEU A 293 -1.38 -8.89 7.81
N PRO A 294 -0.05 -8.80 7.92
CA PRO A 294 0.60 -8.75 9.22
C PRO A 294 0.42 -7.38 9.88
N TYR A 295 0.32 -7.36 11.20
CA TYR A 295 0.55 -6.14 11.94
C TYR A 295 2.04 -5.86 11.87
N ALA A 296 2.40 -4.73 11.27
CA ALA A 296 3.78 -4.38 11.02
C ALA A 296 4.08 -2.96 11.48
N GLY A 297 5.33 -2.73 11.85
CA GLY A 297 5.85 -1.45 12.28
C GLY A 297 7.12 -1.63 13.09
N SER A 298 7.48 -0.58 13.82
CA SER A 298 8.63 -0.62 14.72
C SER A 298 8.21 -0.03 16.06
N PHE A 299 8.14 -0.86 17.09
CA PHE A 299 7.78 -0.44 18.44
C PHE A 299 9.03 -0.16 19.28
N GLY A 300 8.89 0.62 20.35
CA GLY A 300 9.92 0.72 21.38
C GLY A 300 9.82 -0.43 22.38
N ARG A 301 10.90 -1.21 22.51
CA ARG A 301 10.97 -2.30 23.50
C ARG A 301 11.05 -1.75 24.92
N LEU A 302 9.97 -1.97 25.70
CA LEU A 302 9.93 -1.64 27.12
C LEU A 302 10.44 -2.86 27.92
N ASN A 303 11.61 -2.68 28.52
CA ASN A 303 12.28 -3.68 29.35
C ASN A 303 13.31 -2.98 30.23
N GLY A 304 13.55 -3.50 31.43
CA GLY A 304 14.46 -2.85 32.36
C GLY A 304 13.97 -1.44 32.67
N ASP A 305 14.90 -0.49 32.74
CA ASP A 305 14.55 0.91 33.01
C ASP A 305 14.07 1.71 31.78
N THR A 306 13.75 1.04 30.67
CA THR A 306 13.26 1.71 29.45
C THR A 306 11.78 2.06 29.61
N ILE A 307 11.48 3.36 29.67
CA ILE A 307 10.12 3.88 29.86
C ILE A 307 9.81 4.97 28.84
N ALA A 308 8.52 5.13 28.55
CA ALA A 308 7.98 6.28 27.85
C ALA A 308 7.08 7.08 28.79
N THR A 309 7.26 8.40 28.86
CA THR A 309 6.47 9.27 29.75
C THR A 309 5.83 10.45 29.01
N VAL A 310 4.58 10.78 29.34
CA VAL A 310 4.05 12.12 29.13
C VAL A 310 4.28 12.90 30.41
N ASP A 311 4.92 14.06 30.29
CA ASP A 311 5.30 14.91 31.42
C ASP A 311 4.12 15.21 32.37
N ALA A 312 4.42 15.34 33.66
CA ALA A 312 3.45 15.64 34.71
C ALA A 312 2.56 16.85 34.37
N THR A 313 3.16 17.93 33.85
CA THR A 313 2.45 19.18 33.49
C THR A 313 1.44 19.00 32.36
N LYS A 314 1.65 18.01 31.49
CA LYS A 314 0.82 17.69 30.32
C LYS A 314 -0.17 16.55 30.57
N SER A 315 0.05 15.75 31.61
CA SER A 315 -0.71 14.52 31.87
C SER A 315 -1.96 14.73 32.73
N ASN A 316 -2.32 15.98 33.07
CA ASN A 316 -3.51 16.31 33.86
C ASN A 316 -4.82 15.85 33.21
N LEU A 317 -4.89 15.74 31.88
CA LEU A 317 -6.06 15.23 31.15
C LEU A 317 -6.37 13.76 31.47
N TYR A 318 -5.40 13.02 32.01
CA TYR A 318 -5.51 11.60 32.34
C TYR A 318 -5.77 11.35 33.84
N ASN A 319 -6.10 12.43 34.56
CA ASN A 319 -6.67 12.38 35.90
C ASN A 319 -8.19 12.16 35.79
N PHE A 320 -8.65 10.95 36.12
CA PHE A 320 -10.06 10.59 35.94
C PHE A 320 -10.99 11.04 37.08
N GLY A 321 -10.50 11.79 38.06
CA GLY A 321 -11.31 12.45 39.10
C GLY A 321 -12.27 11.51 39.84
N THR A 322 -13.32 12.11 40.41
CA THR A 322 -14.49 11.41 40.98
C THR A 322 -15.69 11.43 40.04
N THR A 323 -15.63 12.23 38.98
CA THR A 323 -16.69 12.49 37.99
C THR A 323 -16.21 12.20 36.57
N GLY A 324 -17.14 12.11 35.62
CA GLY A 324 -16.84 11.86 34.21
C GLY A 324 -16.67 10.39 33.85
N GLU A 325 -16.65 10.14 32.55
CA GLU A 325 -16.59 8.82 31.94
C GLU A 325 -15.41 8.74 30.98
N TYR A 326 -14.76 7.59 30.93
CA TYR A 326 -13.49 7.44 30.22
C TYR A 326 -13.35 6.02 29.69
N THR A 327 -12.64 5.87 28.57
CA THR A 327 -12.21 4.57 28.06
C THR A 327 -10.72 4.63 27.78
N VAL A 328 -9.97 3.64 28.25
CA VAL A 328 -8.55 3.46 27.98
C VAL A 328 -8.36 2.12 27.29
N GLU A 329 -7.71 2.12 26.13
CA GLU A 329 -7.42 0.92 25.34
C GLU A 329 -5.99 1.00 24.83
N PHE A 330 -5.30 -0.14 24.72
CA PHE A 330 -4.00 -0.23 24.06
C PHE A 330 -3.69 -1.66 23.65
N LYS A 331 -2.74 -1.81 22.73
CA LYS A 331 -2.20 -3.11 22.34
C LYS A 331 -0.99 -3.45 23.18
N LEU A 332 -0.97 -4.68 23.68
CA LEU A 332 0.11 -5.25 24.46
C LEU A 332 0.63 -6.52 23.79
N LYS A 333 1.95 -6.60 23.57
CA LYS A 333 2.64 -7.86 23.29
C LYS A 333 3.67 -8.12 24.37
N VAL A 334 3.61 -9.30 24.96
CA VAL A 334 4.51 -9.71 26.04
C VAL A 334 5.45 -10.76 25.51
N GLN A 335 6.76 -10.53 25.51
CA GLN A 335 7.76 -11.56 25.19
C GLN A 335 8.14 -12.39 26.42
N ALA A 336 8.05 -11.80 27.61
CA ALA A 336 8.25 -12.46 28.88
C ALA A 336 7.45 -11.72 29.96
N PHE A 337 6.71 -12.43 30.82
CA PHE A 337 5.89 -11.85 31.89
C PHE A 337 6.70 -11.35 33.11
N GLY A 338 7.98 -11.74 33.20
CA GLY A 338 8.80 -11.48 34.37
C GLY A 338 8.42 -12.36 35.57
N THR A 339 8.95 -12.05 36.75
CA THR A 339 8.79 -12.86 37.97
C THR A 339 7.93 -12.21 39.06
N LEU A 340 7.65 -10.90 38.97
CA LEU A 340 6.81 -10.15 39.91
C LEU A 340 5.74 -9.35 39.13
N ASN A 341 5.05 -8.44 39.81
CA ASN A 341 3.94 -7.66 39.24
C ASN A 341 4.43 -6.46 38.42
N ALA A 342 5.08 -6.74 37.29
CA ALA A 342 5.71 -5.74 36.45
C ALA A 342 4.66 -4.73 35.90
N PRO A 343 4.93 -3.40 35.97
CA PRO A 343 3.98 -2.41 35.47
C PRO A 343 3.90 -2.41 33.94
N ILE A 344 2.72 -2.03 33.43
CA ILE A 344 2.41 -1.95 32.00
C ILE A 344 2.16 -0.48 31.66
N PHE A 345 1.09 0.09 32.22
CA PHE A 345 0.64 1.45 31.91
C PHE A 345 0.01 2.09 33.15
N PHE A 346 0.45 3.29 33.55
CA PHE A 346 0.06 3.86 34.83
C PHE A 346 0.21 5.38 34.93
N LYS A 347 -0.56 5.96 35.86
CA LYS A 347 -0.44 7.35 36.32
C LYS A 347 -0.67 7.39 37.83
N THR A 348 0.40 7.18 38.56
CA THR A 348 0.47 7.13 40.03
C THR A 348 1.92 7.37 40.43
N SER A 349 2.21 7.58 41.72
CA SER A 349 3.57 7.63 42.29
C SER A 349 4.10 6.24 42.68
N SER A 350 3.24 5.22 42.66
CA SER A 350 3.66 3.84 42.89
C SER A 350 2.61 2.83 42.41
N PRO A 351 2.94 1.82 41.60
CA PRO A 351 2.01 0.77 41.18
C PRO A 351 1.80 -0.36 42.22
N ALA A 352 1.94 -0.11 43.54
CA ALA A 352 1.28 -0.88 44.61
C ALA A 352 0.65 0.06 45.64
N ASN A 353 -0.30 -0.53 46.37
CA ASN A 353 -0.86 -0.03 47.63
C ASN A 353 -1.57 1.33 47.46
N SER A 354 -1.95 1.95 48.58
CA SER A 354 -2.87 3.09 48.74
C SER A 354 -2.44 4.42 48.10
N THR A 355 -1.52 4.43 47.14
CA THR A 355 -1.13 5.64 46.42
C THR A 355 -2.23 6.10 45.46
N THR A 356 -2.41 7.42 45.37
CA THR A 356 -3.47 8.01 44.56
C THR A 356 -3.10 7.94 43.09
N GLY A 357 -3.98 7.37 42.27
CA GLY A 357 -3.75 7.17 40.84
C GLY A 357 -4.40 5.91 40.31
N TRP A 358 -3.99 5.50 39.11
CA TRP A 358 -4.40 4.24 38.49
C TRP A 358 -3.20 3.56 37.83
N TRP A 359 -3.23 2.24 37.76
CA TRP A 359 -2.16 1.44 37.19
C TRP A 359 -2.66 0.11 36.64
N ILE A 360 -2.00 -0.37 35.59
CA ILE A 360 -2.17 -1.69 34.99
C ILE A 360 -0.84 -2.43 35.13
N ILE A 361 -0.87 -3.64 35.70
CA ILE A 361 0.33 -4.46 35.95
C ILE A 361 0.07 -5.93 35.62
N HIS A 362 1.14 -6.69 35.38
CA HIS A 362 1.10 -8.17 35.31
C HIS A 362 0.90 -8.78 36.71
N ASN A 363 0.36 -10.00 36.79
CA ASN A 363 0.30 -10.79 38.03
C ASN A 363 1.40 -11.86 38.04
N GLY A 364 2.62 -11.47 38.40
CA GLY A 364 3.78 -12.36 38.33
C GLY A 364 3.95 -12.95 36.92
N SER A 365 4.23 -14.25 36.86
CA SER A 365 4.54 -14.97 35.61
C SER A 365 3.34 -15.72 34.99
N ASN A 366 2.13 -15.60 35.54
CA ASN A 366 1.01 -16.48 35.19
C ASN A 366 0.21 -16.05 33.93
N GLY A 367 0.66 -15.01 33.22
CA GLY A 367 0.01 -14.51 32.02
C GLY A 367 -1.21 -13.62 32.26
N THR A 368 -1.64 -13.42 33.51
CA THR A 368 -2.78 -12.55 33.82
C THR A 368 -2.31 -11.14 34.20
N TRP A 369 -3.23 -10.18 34.14
CA TRP A 369 -2.97 -8.77 34.47
C TRP A 369 -4.05 -8.24 35.41
N ARG A 370 -3.89 -7.03 35.93
CA ARG A 370 -4.93 -6.37 36.72
C ARG A 370 -4.84 -4.86 36.64
N LEU A 371 -6.00 -4.22 36.83
CA LEU A 371 -6.11 -2.80 37.14
C LEU A 371 -6.16 -2.62 38.66
N GLY A 372 -5.45 -1.61 39.13
CA GLY A 372 -5.55 -1.14 40.51
C GLY A 372 -5.27 0.35 40.62
N GLY A 373 -5.19 0.84 41.85
CA GLY A 373 -5.44 2.26 42.11
C GLY A 373 -6.95 2.50 42.18
N LEU A 374 -7.42 3.72 41.89
CA LEU A 374 -8.84 4.08 42.06
C LEU A 374 -9.32 3.79 43.50
N ALA A 375 -8.45 4.06 44.48
CA ALA A 375 -8.61 3.82 45.92
C ALA A 375 -8.92 2.37 46.36
N SER A 376 -8.44 1.35 45.62
CA SER A 376 -8.39 -0.06 46.05
C SER A 376 -7.06 -0.74 45.69
N ALA A 377 -6.65 -1.75 46.46
CA ALA A 377 -5.39 -2.49 46.25
C ALA A 377 -5.41 -3.43 45.04
N ALA A 378 -6.60 -3.92 44.64
CA ALA A 378 -6.84 -4.66 43.40
C ALA A 378 -8.35 -4.62 43.06
N ILE A 379 -8.70 -4.48 41.79
CA ILE A 379 -10.10 -4.32 41.35
C ILE A 379 -10.63 -5.60 40.67
N ALA A 380 -9.88 -6.21 39.75
CA ALA A 380 -10.24 -7.51 39.16
C ALA A 380 -9.04 -8.19 38.48
N THR A 381 -9.01 -9.53 38.51
CA THR A 381 -8.02 -10.40 37.85
C THR A 381 -8.70 -11.30 36.81
N PRO A 382 -8.34 -11.20 35.52
CA PRO A 382 -8.74 -12.14 34.48
C PRO A 382 -8.13 -13.53 34.68
N ILE A 383 -8.69 -14.38 35.55
CA ILE A 383 -8.19 -15.76 35.68
C ILE A 383 -8.54 -16.57 34.41
N ALA A 384 -9.64 -16.24 33.72
CA ALA A 384 -10.16 -16.99 32.57
C ALA A 384 -9.59 -16.57 31.19
N LYS A 385 -8.69 -15.58 31.11
CA LYS A 385 -8.12 -15.09 29.84
C LYS A 385 -6.61 -14.82 29.94
N ALA A 386 -5.83 -15.80 30.41
CA ALA A 386 -4.37 -15.67 30.48
C ALA A 386 -3.76 -15.33 29.10
N MET A 387 -2.85 -14.36 29.08
CA MET A 387 -2.09 -13.98 27.90
C MET A 387 -0.94 -14.96 27.68
N GLU A 388 -0.59 -15.18 26.43
CA GLU A 388 0.56 -15.97 26.01
C GLU A 388 1.69 -15.05 25.55
N THR A 389 2.93 -15.57 25.64
CA THR A 389 4.08 -14.81 25.14
C THR A 389 4.07 -14.73 23.62
N ASN A 390 4.62 -13.63 23.08
CA ASN A 390 4.74 -13.33 21.66
C ASN A 390 3.41 -13.23 20.89
N ARG A 391 2.29 -13.05 21.61
CA ARG A 391 0.98 -12.72 21.03
C ARG A 391 0.58 -11.28 21.35
N TRP A 392 -0.18 -10.68 20.46
CA TRP A 392 -0.76 -9.37 20.68
C TRP A 392 -2.15 -9.49 21.34
N TYR A 393 -2.43 -8.56 22.25
CA TYR A 393 -3.70 -8.43 22.93
C TYR A 393 -4.14 -6.97 22.90
N THR A 394 -5.44 -6.72 22.73
CA THR A 394 -6.02 -5.39 23.00
C THR A 394 -6.54 -5.41 24.43
N ILE A 395 -5.98 -4.59 25.32
CA ILE A 395 -6.38 -4.51 26.73
C ILE A 395 -6.83 -3.11 27.09
N GLY A 396 -7.75 -3.02 28.05
CA GLY A 396 -8.32 -1.72 28.41
C GLY A 396 -9.29 -1.75 29.57
N PHE A 397 -9.81 -0.58 29.90
CA PHE A 397 -10.89 -0.41 30.87
C PHE A 397 -11.80 0.76 30.51
N LYS A 398 -13.04 0.69 30.96
CA LYS A 398 -14.08 1.72 30.81
C LYS A 398 -14.57 2.17 32.18
N ILE A 399 -14.60 3.47 32.40
CA ILE A 399 -15.22 4.13 33.56
C ILE A 399 -16.53 4.76 33.11
N TYR A 400 -17.63 4.42 33.78
CA TYR A 400 -18.98 4.83 33.36
C TYR A 400 -19.92 4.99 34.58
N PHE A 401 -21.04 5.67 34.39
CA PHE A 401 -22.10 5.79 35.39
C PHE A 401 -23.30 4.90 35.06
N VAL A 402 -23.92 4.35 36.11
CA VAL A 402 -25.29 3.84 36.08
C VAL A 402 -26.06 4.56 37.17
N GLY A 403 -26.91 5.51 36.76
CA GLY A 403 -27.50 6.48 37.70
C GLY A 403 -26.40 7.28 38.39
N THR A 404 -26.36 7.25 39.73
CA THR A 404 -25.34 7.94 40.53
C THR A 404 -24.12 7.07 40.88
N VAL A 405 -24.15 5.78 40.51
CA VAL A 405 -23.08 4.84 40.84
C VAL A 405 -22.06 4.79 39.70
N ARG A 406 -20.79 5.03 40.02
CA ARG A 406 -19.69 5.02 39.06
C ARG A 406 -19.00 3.66 39.09
N TYR A 407 -18.80 3.07 37.93
CA TYR A 407 -18.20 1.75 37.74
C TYR A 407 -16.93 1.82 36.92
N VAL A 408 -16.10 0.79 37.07
CA VAL A 408 -15.04 0.44 36.11
C VAL A 408 -15.20 -0.99 35.63
N GLN A 409 -15.10 -1.22 34.32
CA GLN A 409 -15.14 -2.53 33.66
C GLN A 409 -13.84 -2.75 32.87
N LEU A 410 -13.24 -3.94 32.95
CA LEU A 410 -12.04 -4.31 32.18
C LEU A 410 -12.41 -4.98 30.86
N TYR A 411 -11.54 -4.88 29.86
CA TYR A 411 -11.69 -5.52 28.56
C TYR A 411 -10.40 -6.19 28.09
N GLN A 412 -10.55 -7.33 27.41
CA GLN A 412 -9.47 -8.00 26.68
C GLN A 412 -10.01 -8.55 25.36
N ASP A 413 -9.35 -8.17 24.27
CA ASP A 413 -9.72 -8.47 22.88
C ASP A 413 -11.18 -8.10 22.58
N GLY A 414 -11.60 -6.95 23.11
CA GLY A 414 -12.93 -6.36 22.93
C GLY A 414 -14.02 -6.90 23.87
N ASP A 415 -13.78 -8.01 24.58
CA ASP A 415 -14.79 -8.56 25.51
C ASP A 415 -14.59 -8.05 26.93
N PRO A 416 -15.68 -7.86 27.71
CA PRO A 416 -15.57 -7.56 29.12
C PRO A 416 -14.93 -8.71 29.90
N VAL A 417 -14.14 -8.36 30.91
CA VAL A 417 -13.39 -9.31 31.74
C VAL A 417 -13.63 -9.03 33.22
N GLY A 418 -14.11 -10.04 33.94
CA GLY A 418 -14.52 -9.87 35.34
C GLY A 418 -15.77 -8.96 35.47
N SER A 419 -16.26 -8.83 36.70
CA SER A 419 -17.44 -8.01 36.99
C SER A 419 -17.07 -6.52 37.13
N PRO A 420 -17.97 -5.58 36.77
CA PRO A 420 -17.76 -4.16 37.02
C PRO A 420 -17.55 -3.89 38.51
N THR A 421 -16.66 -2.96 38.85
CA THR A 421 -16.39 -2.57 40.23
C THR A 421 -16.84 -1.14 40.51
N VAL A 422 -17.49 -0.92 41.66
CA VAL A 422 -17.93 0.40 42.10
C VAL A 422 -16.73 1.26 42.55
N ILE A 423 -16.63 2.45 41.97
CA ILE A 423 -15.60 3.46 42.26
C ILE A 423 -16.19 4.84 42.62
N THR A 424 -17.48 4.91 42.97
CA THR A 424 -18.15 6.15 43.39
C THR A 424 -17.35 6.88 44.47
N GLY A 425 -17.10 8.17 44.28
CA GLY A 425 -16.37 9.02 45.24
C GLY A 425 -14.85 8.78 45.30
N ARG A 426 -14.30 7.83 44.53
CA ARG A 426 -12.87 7.51 44.56
C ARG A 426 -12.11 8.39 43.56
N SER A 427 -11.32 9.34 44.07
CA SER A 427 -10.46 10.19 43.25
C SER A 427 -9.14 9.50 42.94
N VAL A 428 -8.64 9.71 41.72
CA VAL A 428 -7.30 9.28 41.28
C VAL A 428 -6.39 10.41 40.87
N ASN A 429 -6.80 11.64 41.15
CA ASN A 429 -6.05 12.81 40.71
C ASN A 429 -4.68 12.87 41.40
N ASN A 430 -3.64 13.04 40.60
CA ASN A 430 -2.27 13.21 41.08
C ASN A 430 -1.46 14.09 40.11
N SER A 431 -0.29 14.50 40.57
CA SER A 431 0.67 15.32 39.81
C SER A 431 1.78 14.48 39.16
N GLU A 432 1.57 13.17 38.98
CA GLU A 432 2.59 12.27 38.43
C GLU A 432 2.51 12.21 36.90
N PRO A 433 3.61 11.91 36.19
CA PRO A 433 3.58 11.63 34.77
C PRO A 433 2.63 10.47 34.41
N LEU A 434 2.16 10.44 33.16
CA LEU A 434 1.60 9.22 32.58
C LEU A 434 2.77 8.39 32.03
N VAL A 435 2.82 7.10 32.35
CA VAL A 435 3.97 6.25 32.07
C VAL A 435 3.55 4.94 31.42
N ALA A 436 4.24 4.58 30.35
CA ALA A 436 4.24 3.25 29.76
C ALA A 436 5.58 2.55 30.05
N GLY A 437 5.51 1.37 30.65
CA GLY A 437 6.68 0.56 31.01
C GLY A 437 6.95 0.49 32.50
N TYR A 438 8.18 0.76 32.90
CA TYR A 438 8.76 0.39 34.20
C TYR A 438 8.59 1.42 35.34
N ARG A 439 8.62 0.92 36.59
CA ARG A 439 8.94 1.69 37.81
C ARG A 439 9.74 0.85 38.80
N SER A 440 10.66 1.48 39.52
CA SER A 440 11.51 0.83 40.53
C SER A 440 10.70 0.13 41.63
N GLY A 441 11.09 -1.10 41.98
CA GLY A 441 10.51 -1.87 43.09
C GLY A 441 9.47 -2.94 42.73
N TYR A 442 9.10 -3.08 41.46
CA TYR A 442 7.93 -3.87 41.03
C TYR A 442 8.23 -5.10 40.16
N GLY A 443 9.50 -5.49 40.09
CA GLY A 443 9.99 -6.54 39.20
C GLY A 443 10.11 -6.05 37.76
N ASN A 444 11.32 -6.25 37.24
CA ASN A 444 11.82 -5.53 36.07
C ASN A 444 12.27 -6.48 34.95
N THR A 445 11.65 -7.65 34.88
CA THR A 445 12.06 -8.71 33.94
C THR A 445 11.03 -8.97 32.85
N ALA A 446 9.89 -8.26 32.90
CA ALA A 446 8.93 -8.31 31.81
C ALA A 446 9.50 -7.62 30.57
N LYS A 447 9.39 -8.30 29.43
CA LYS A 447 9.77 -7.77 28.11
C LYS A 447 8.48 -7.55 27.36
N GLN A 448 8.11 -6.31 27.11
CA GLN A 448 6.78 -6.00 26.58
C GLN A 448 6.78 -4.81 25.63
N PHE A 449 5.73 -4.74 24.83
CA PHE A 449 5.50 -3.71 23.83
C PHE A 449 4.11 -3.16 24.01
N ILE A 450 4.02 -1.84 24.07
CA ILE A 450 2.76 -1.13 24.16
C ILE A 450 2.63 -0.30 22.90
N ALA A 451 1.53 -0.49 22.18
CA ALA A 451 1.22 0.23 20.96
C ALA A 451 -0.24 0.65 20.94
N ASP A 452 -0.59 1.55 20.03
CA ASP A 452 -1.98 1.96 19.76
C ASP A 452 -2.73 2.35 21.05
N ILE A 453 -2.09 3.17 21.89
CA ILE A 453 -2.66 3.66 23.14
C ILE A 453 -3.73 4.70 22.80
N ARG A 454 -4.95 4.48 23.26
CA ARG A 454 -6.13 5.32 23.05
C ARG A 454 -6.73 5.67 24.40
N ILE A 455 -6.96 6.96 24.64
CA ILE A 455 -7.67 7.45 25.81
C ILE A 455 -8.81 8.35 25.34
N PHE A 456 -10.03 7.95 25.66
CA PHE A 456 -11.26 8.68 25.36
C PHE A 456 -11.79 9.36 26.62
N ASN A 457 -12.35 10.56 26.46
CA ASN A 457 -13.08 11.27 27.52
C ASN A 457 -14.59 10.96 27.55
N VAL A 458 -14.95 9.72 27.21
CA VAL A 458 -16.32 9.20 27.21
C VAL A 458 -16.28 7.70 27.52
N ALA A 459 -17.37 7.16 28.07
CA ALA A 459 -17.58 5.72 28.14
C ALA A 459 -17.97 5.18 26.75
N VAL A 460 -16.99 4.66 26.00
CA VAL A 460 -17.25 4.01 24.71
C VAL A 460 -18.14 2.76 24.94
N PRO A 461 -19.25 2.56 24.19
CA PRO A 461 -20.14 1.42 24.35
C PRO A 461 -19.44 0.07 24.13
N ASP A 462 -19.93 -0.99 24.80
CA ASP A 462 -19.33 -2.33 24.74
C ASP A 462 -19.27 -2.90 23.33
N ALA A 463 -20.34 -2.71 22.56
CA ALA A 463 -20.38 -3.12 21.16
C ALA A 463 -19.29 -2.41 20.34
N THR A 464 -19.09 -1.11 20.56
CA THR A 464 -18.04 -0.34 19.87
C THR A 464 -16.63 -0.79 20.29
N ILE A 465 -16.38 -1.02 21.59
CA ILE A 465 -15.10 -1.57 22.05
C ILE A 465 -14.83 -2.93 21.37
N LYS A 466 -15.87 -3.78 21.26
CA LYS A 466 -15.77 -5.08 20.60
C LYS A 466 -15.44 -4.94 19.11
N ASP A 467 -16.23 -4.16 18.37
CA ASP A 467 -16.13 -3.99 16.91
C ASP A 467 -14.78 -3.40 16.47
N TYR A 468 -14.19 -2.51 17.29
CA TYR A 468 -12.96 -1.81 16.96
C TYR A 468 -11.70 -2.43 17.57
N SER A 469 -11.84 -3.45 18.43
CA SER A 469 -10.70 -4.11 19.12
C SER A 469 -9.68 -4.75 18.15
N CYS A 470 -10.13 -5.17 16.97
CA CYS A 470 -9.29 -5.78 15.94
C CYS A 470 -8.44 -4.75 15.17
N GLN A 471 -8.80 -3.46 15.20
CA GLN A 471 -8.10 -2.44 14.41
C GLN A 471 -6.73 -2.14 15.01
N VAL A 472 -5.75 -1.86 14.15
CA VAL A 472 -4.37 -1.53 14.53
C VAL A 472 -4.00 -0.05 14.43
N ALA A 473 -4.96 0.76 14.01
CA ALA A 473 -4.93 2.21 14.02
C ALA A 473 -6.38 2.71 14.13
N ILE A 474 -6.56 3.94 14.57
CA ILE A 474 -7.87 4.60 14.64
C ILE A 474 -7.84 5.86 13.75
N ASP A 475 -8.88 6.03 12.95
CA ASP A 475 -9.05 7.15 12.03
C ASP A 475 -10.38 7.88 12.30
N ALA A 476 -10.63 8.98 11.57
CA ALA A 476 -11.80 9.84 11.75
C ALA A 476 -13.15 9.13 11.53
N THR A 477 -13.17 7.91 10.99
CA THR A 477 -14.39 7.12 10.83
C THR A 477 -14.86 6.46 12.13
N HIS A 478 -14.01 6.40 13.16
CA HIS A 478 -14.41 5.87 14.46
C HIS A 478 -15.47 6.79 15.12
N PRO A 479 -16.63 6.27 15.59
CA PRO A 479 -17.73 7.08 16.11
C PRO A 479 -17.35 8.07 17.23
N TYR A 480 -16.35 7.68 18.03
CA TYR A 480 -15.82 8.47 19.15
C TYR A 480 -14.44 9.08 18.88
N TYR A 481 -14.02 9.23 17.62
CA TYR A 481 -12.70 9.80 17.28
C TYR A 481 -12.46 11.18 17.93
N ASN A 482 -13.49 12.04 17.91
CA ASN A 482 -13.41 13.39 18.48
C ASN A 482 -13.30 13.42 20.03
N ASN A 483 -13.58 12.30 20.68
CA ASN A 483 -13.43 12.10 22.12
C ASN A 483 -12.02 11.64 22.53
N LEU A 484 -11.12 11.37 21.58
CA LEU A 484 -9.72 11.07 21.88
C LEU A 484 -9.06 12.27 22.56
N ILE A 485 -8.59 12.06 23.77
CA ILE A 485 -7.76 13.00 24.55
C ILE A 485 -6.29 12.55 24.63
N GLY A 486 -5.98 11.35 24.12
CA GLY A 486 -4.63 10.87 23.86
C GLY A 486 -4.68 9.73 22.86
N TYR A 487 -3.84 9.78 21.82
CA TYR A 487 -3.73 8.70 20.83
C TYR A 487 -2.28 8.53 20.37
N TRP A 488 -1.65 7.42 20.75
CA TRP A 488 -0.27 7.12 20.40
C TRP A 488 -0.18 5.76 19.69
N PRO A 489 -0.02 5.73 18.36
CA PRO A 489 0.20 4.48 17.63
C PRO A 489 1.44 3.72 18.12
N ALA A 490 2.51 4.44 18.50
CA ALA A 490 3.78 3.90 18.97
C ALA A 490 4.49 2.96 17.98
N LEU A 491 4.40 3.30 16.69
CA LEU A 491 5.04 2.59 15.57
C LEU A 491 6.03 3.46 14.80
N ASP A 492 6.47 4.58 15.39
CA ASP A 492 7.28 5.62 14.73
C ASP A 492 8.68 5.13 14.27
N GLY A 493 9.22 4.10 14.93
CA GLY A 493 10.42 3.37 14.51
C GLY A 493 11.76 4.08 14.63
N THR A 494 11.78 5.37 14.97
CA THR A 494 13.01 6.18 15.10
C THR A 494 12.83 7.30 16.12
N GLY A 495 13.95 7.87 16.59
CA GLY A 495 13.94 9.02 17.51
C GLY A 495 13.45 8.68 18.92
N THR A 496 13.29 9.69 19.76
CA THR A 496 12.96 9.55 21.19
C THR A 496 11.49 9.82 21.52
N LEU A 497 10.68 10.18 20.53
CA LEU A 497 9.28 10.54 20.70
C LEU A 497 8.36 9.43 20.18
N ILE A 498 7.28 9.20 20.90
CA ILE A 498 6.08 8.54 20.38
C ILE A 498 5.02 9.63 20.28
N LYS A 499 4.56 9.92 19.05
CA LYS A 499 3.73 11.09 18.79
C LYS A 499 2.27 10.89 19.21
N ASP A 500 1.70 11.90 19.84
CA ASP A 500 0.27 11.99 20.11
C ASP A 500 -0.46 12.53 18.87
N GLN A 501 -1.24 11.67 18.24
CA GLN A 501 -2.04 12.01 17.08
C GLN A 501 -3.41 12.60 17.45
N SER A 502 -3.80 12.58 18.72
CA SER A 502 -5.03 13.25 19.18
C SER A 502 -4.92 14.77 19.09
N LYS A 503 -5.99 15.47 19.47
CA LYS A 503 -6.01 16.94 19.59
C LYS A 503 -5.09 17.47 20.70
N SER A 504 -4.70 16.63 21.65
CA SER A 504 -3.93 17.05 22.82
C SER A 504 -2.45 17.25 22.54
N LYS A 505 -1.89 16.56 21.53
CA LYS A 505 -0.46 16.67 21.11
C LYS A 505 0.54 16.50 22.27
N ASN A 506 0.20 15.64 23.22
CA ASN A 506 1.02 15.33 24.38
C ASN A 506 1.90 14.11 24.10
N ASP A 507 2.99 14.32 23.37
CA ASP A 507 3.91 13.23 22.99
C ASP A 507 4.48 12.48 24.21
N PHE A 508 4.63 11.17 24.05
CA PHE A 508 5.41 10.33 24.95
C PHE A 508 6.90 10.50 24.62
N VAL A 509 7.74 10.60 25.65
CA VAL A 509 9.20 10.72 25.52
C VAL A 509 9.87 9.50 26.14
N PHE A 510 10.74 8.83 25.38
CA PHE A 510 11.62 7.79 25.91
C PHE A 510 12.69 8.42 26.83
N GLN A 511 12.73 7.99 28.09
CA GLN A 511 13.62 8.57 29.11
C GLN A 511 15.03 7.96 29.16
N LYS A 512 15.22 6.80 28.54
CA LYS A 512 16.52 6.09 28.44
C LYS A 512 16.73 5.57 27.02
N SER A 513 17.84 4.87 26.77
CA SER A 513 18.17 4.27 25.47
C SER A 513 17.00 3.45 24.93
N ASN A 514 16.36 3.98 23.89
CA ASN A 514 15.29 3.28 23.20
C ASN A 514 15.87 2.08 22.43
N GLN A 515 15.04 1.06 22.27
CA GLN A 515 15.36 -0.09 21.44
C GLN A 515 14.17 -0.28 20.51
N TRP A 516 14.23 0.39 19.36
CA TRP A 516 13.25 0.19 18.30
C TRP A 516 13.46 -1.19 17.70
N VAL A 517 12.41 -1.98 17.67
CA VAL A 517 12.43 -3.33 17.09
C VAL A 517 11.34 -3.39 16.04
N THR A 518 11.74 -3.71 14.81
CA THR A 518 10.81 -3.96 13.71
C THR A 518 10.13 -5.31 13.90
N PHE A 519 8.86 -5.39 13.56
CA PHE A 519 8.09 -6.62 13.60
C PHE A 519 7.15 -6.72 12.41
N GLU A 520 6.80 -7.96 12.10
CA GLU A 520 5.77 -8.35 11.16
C GLU A 520 5.07 -9.57 11.78
N ASP A 521 3.97 -9.34 12.49
CA ASP A 521 3.27 -10.37 13.24
C ASP A 521 1.89 -10.66 12.65
N TYR A 522 1.60 -11.93 12.42
CA TYR A 522 0.30 -12.39 11.96
C TYR A 522 -0.54 -12.79 13.19
N ASP A 523 -1.70 -12.16 13.35
CA ASP A 523 -2.67 -12.53 14.38
C ASP A 523 -4.09 -12.40 13.79
N SER A 524 -4.86 -13.49 13.83
CA SER A 524 -6.21 -13.55 13.28
C SER A 524 -7.20 -12.64 14.01
N LYS A 525 -6.84 -12.13 15.20
CA LYS A 525 -7.63 -11.14 15.93
C LYS A 525 -7.60 -9.75 15.29
N PHE A 526 -6.66 -9.46 14.39
CA PHE A 526 -6.53 -8.14 13.80
C PHE A 526 -7.19 -8.01 12.42
N CYS A 527 -7.88 -6.89 12.22
CA CYS A 527 -8.57 -6.53 10.98
C CYS A 527 -7.77 -5.43 10.27
N ILE A 528 -6.64 -5.81 9.68
CA ILE A 528 -5.68 -4.86 9.13
C ILE A 528 -6.14 -4.42 7.74
N LYS A 529 -6.33 -3.11 7.60
CA LYS A 529 -6.63 -2.49 6.30
C LYS A 529 -5.36 -2.57 5.42
N PRO A 530 -5.46 -2.99 4.16
CA PRO A 530 -4.36 -2.95 3.20
C PRO A 530 -3.76 -1.54 3.06
N SER A 531 -2.44 -1.44 3.04
CA SER A 531 -1.77 -0.19 2.70
C SER A 531 -1.84 0.07 1.18
N PRO A 532 -1.80 1.33 0.71
CA PRO A 532 -1.71 1.63 -0.72
C PRO A 532 -0.52 0.94 -1.42
N GLU A 533 0.56 0.68 -0.69
CA GLU A 533 1.77 0.04 -1.22
C GLU A 533 1.55 -1.41 -1.63
N LEU A 534 0.57 -2.09 -1.03
CA LEU A 534 0.18 -3.44 -1.41
C LEU A 534 -0.18 -3.50 -2.91
N TYR A 535 -0.80 -2.46 -3.45
CA TYR A 535 -1.27 -2.43 -4.82
C TYR A 535 -0.20 -1.99 -5.82
N LYS A 536 0.93 -1.45 -5.37
CA LYS A 536 2.05 -0.98 -6.24
C LYS A 536 3.03 -2.10 -6.63
N VAL A 537 2.75 -3.34 -6.21
CA VAL A 537 3.54 -4.53 -6.55
C VAL A 537 3.16 -5.14 -7.90
N VAL A 538 2.01 -4.73 -8.47
CA VAL A 538 1.59 -5.05 -9.83
C VAL A 538 1.39 -3.76 -10.63
N PRO A 539 1.57 -3.78 -11.96
CA PRO A 539 1.23 -2.63 -12.80
C PRO A 539 -0.24 -2.21 -12.65
N ARG A 540 -0.48 -0.91 -12.51
CA ARG A 540 -1.81 -0.28 -12.44
C ARG A 540 -2.03 0.74 -13.55
N GLY A 541 -3.29 1.12 -13.77
CA GLY A 541 -3.65 2.11 -14.81
C GLY A 541 -2.85 3.40 -14.69
N VAL A 542 -2.69 3.91 -13.47
CA VAL A 542 -1.88 5.12 -13.16
C VAL A 542 -0.41 5.01 -13.58
N ASP A 543 0.14 3.81 -13.74
CA ASP A 543 1.55 3.61 -14.14
C ASP A 543 1.75 3.76 -15.65
N ILE A 544 0.69 3.62 -16.45
CA ILE A 544 0.77 3.55 -17.92
C ILE A 544 1.38 4.83 -18.51
N PRO A 545 0.93 6.05 -18.14
CA PRO A 545 1.55 7.28 -18.65
C PRO A 545 3.04 7.39 -18.35
N THR A 546 3.47 7.02 -17.14
CA THR A 546 4.90 7.01 -16.77
C THR A 546 5.70 6.08 -17.69
N PHE A 547 5.18 4.89 -17.97
CA PHE A 547 5.82 3.94 -18.87
C PHE A 547 5.89 4.46 -20.31
N ILE A 548 4.78 5.03 -20.83
CA ILE A 548 4.72 5.60 -22.18
C ILE A 548 5.73 6.75 -22.34
N LEU A 549 5.79 7.67 -21.38
CA LEU A 549 6.74 8.78 -21.43
C LEU A 549 8.19 8.29 -21.39
N GLY A 550 8.48 7.30 -20.53
CA GLY A 550 9.76 6.62 -20.48
C GLY A 550 10.14 5.99 -21.82
N TRP A 551 9.19 5.28 -22.46
CA TRP A 551 9.36 4.65 -23.77
C TRP A 551 9.68 5.65 -24.87
N LEU A 552 8.98 6.79 -24.88
CA LEU A 552 9.18 7.89 -25.84
C LEU A 552 10.44 8.72 -25.55
N ASN A 553 11.30 8.29 -24.63
CA ASN A 553 12.50 9.00 -24.18
C ASN A 553 12.21 10.41 -23.60
N ILE A 554 11.00 10.64 -23.07
CA ILE A 554 10.62 11.89 -22.41
C ILE A 554 11.03 11.82 -20.94
N ASN A 555 11.70 12.88 -20.46
CA ASN A 555 12.06 12.99 -19.05
C ASN A 555 10.83 13.40 -18.23
N ALA A 556 10.33 12.51 -17.37
CA ALA A 556 9.18 12.77 -16.51
C ALA A 556 9.54 13.45 -15.18
N THR A 557 10.82 13.78 -14.95
CA THR A 557 11.27 14.48 -13.74
C THR A 557 10.54 15.81 -13.61
N GLY A 558 9.92 16.04 -12.44
CA GLY A 558 9.15 17.26 -12.16
C GLY A 558 7.70 17.24 -12.66
N PHE A 559 7.23 16.18 -13.34
CA PHE A 559 5.82 16.06 -13.71
C PHE A 559 4.91 15.66 -12.53
N ASN A 560 5.51 15.29 -11.38
CA ASN A 560 4.80 14.89 -10.16
C ASN A 560 3.77 13.76 -10.39
N LEU A 561 4.12 12.77 -11.21
CA LEU A 561 3.32 11.57 -11.45
C LEU A 561 3.26 10.68 -10.20
N ASP A 562 2.16 9.97 -10.00
CA ASP A 562 2.03 8.91 -8.97
C ASP A 562 2.40 7.53 -9.52
N GLY A 563 2.35 7.37 -10.85
CA GLY A 563 2.66 6.13 -11.54
C GLY A 563 4.11 5.68 -11.33
N LYS A 564 4.28 4.40 -10.97
CA LYS A 564 5.57 3.75 -10.78
C LYS A 564 6.26 3.48 -12.13
N VAL A 565 7.58 3.61 -12.16
CA VAL A 565 8.39 3.20 -13.31
C VAL A 565 8.52 1.67 -13.31
N TRP A 566 8.09 1.04 -14.41
CA TRP A 566 8.31 -0.38 -14.67
C TRP A 566 9.39 -0.53 -15.75
N THR A 567 10.34 -1.42 -15.53
CA THR A 567 11.48 -1.61 -16.44
C THR A 567 11.38 -2.96 -17.17
N PRO A 568 11.25 -2.98 -18.50
CA PRO A 568 11.25 -4.21 -19.27
C PRO A 568 12.62 -4.86 -19.23
N THR A 569 12.63 -6.18 -19.33
CA THR A 569 13.83 -6.96 -19.64
C THR A 569 13.77 -7.35 -21.11
N TYR A 570 14.90 -7.32 -21.81
CA TYR A 570 14.95 -7.57 -23.25
C TYR A 570 15.42 -9.00 -23.56
N THR A 571 14.91 -9.61 -24.64
CA THR A 571 15.38 -10.92 -25.14
C THR A 571 16.70 -10.82 -25.88
N ASN A 572 16.95 -9.69 -26.54
CA ASN A 572 18.22 -9.29 -27.12
C ASN A 572 18.30 -7.75 -27.03
N ILE A 573 19.43 -7.22 -26.57
CA ILE A 573 19.70 -5.78 -26.71
C ILE A 573 20.01 -5.55 -28.19
N LEU A 574 19.22 -4.73 -28.88
CA LEU A 574 19.63 -4.20 -30.18
C LEU A 574 20.95 -3.45 -29.96
N LYS A 575 22.04 -3.95 -30.54
CA LYS A 575 23.32 -3.24 -30.58
C LYS A 575 23.25 -2.03 -31.50
#